data_AF-A0A2N1QX61-F1
#
_entry.id   AF-A0A2N1QX61-F1
#
_cell.length_a   1.000
_cell.length_b   1.000
_cell.length_c   1.000
_cell.angle_alpha   90.00
_cell.angle_beta   90.00
_cell.angle_gamma   90.00
#
_symmetry.space_group_name_H-M   'P 1'
#
loop_
_entity.id
_entity.type
_entity.pdbx_description
1 polymer ?
#
loop_
_entity_poly.entity_id
_entity_poly.type
_entity_poly.pdbx_seq_one_letter_code
_entity_poly.pdbx_strand_id
1 'polypeptide(L)'
;MKPILLVMAAGMGSRYGGIKQIDGVGMHNEALLDYSTYDALKSGFGKIVFIIRKDIEKDFRERIFDRIAANCDATYVFQELDTLLTPEQVKASSGRKKPWGTVHAVLSAKQTINAPFCVINSDDYYGREAYQIMGGHLASIENDSIEQAMVGYVLKNTTSRSGSVSRAVCTVKDGYLVSMRENKKIYHEGDRIISTIDGEQRVLTGEEWVSMNYFGFSPAAIPFFQDYFDRFLVDAISTEKEECYLPEGASLMVNQGVGKMRFYTTNERWFGMTYQEDRQIVKDEIAKKIAQRVYPEKLWKN
;
A
#
# COMPACT_ATOMS: atom_id res chain seq x y z
N MET A 1 -15.36 7.65 -14.00
CA MET A 1 -14.86 6.34 -14.51
C MET A 1 -14.78 5.34 -13.36
N LYS A 2 -14.62 4.02 -13.62
CA LYS A 2 -14.37 3.06 -12.52
C LYS A 2 -12.86 2.96 -12.25
N PRO A 3 -12.38 3.24 -11.02
CA PRO A 3 -10.96 3.19 -10.71
C PRO A 3 -10.40 1.76 -10.66
N ILE A 4 -9.07 1.65 -10.73
CA ILE A 4 -8.33 0.40 -10.54
C ILE A 4 -7.79 0.33 -9.10
N LEU A 5 -7.91 -0.80 -8.43
CA LEU A 5 -7.17 -1.05 -7.19
C LEU A 5 -5.87 -1.79 -7.54
N LEU A 6 -4.73 -1.18 -7.23
CA LEU A 6 -3.41 -1.74 -7.39
C LEU A 6 -2.86 -2.18 -6.03
N VAL A 7 -2.62 -3.48 -5.88
CA VAL A 7 -2.25 -4.09 -4.61
C VAL A 7 -0.81 -4.58 -4.65
N MET A 8 0.04 -4.01 -3.79
CA MET A 8 1.45 -4.40 -3.69
C MET A 8 1.63 -5.64 -2.82
N ALA A 9 1.64 -6.81 -3.45
CA ALA A 9 1.74 -8.14 -2.84
C ALA A 9 3.09 -8.85 -3.09
N ALA A 10 4.10 -8.13 -3.59
CA ALA A 10 5.42 -8.68 -3.93
C ALA A 10 6.44 -8.68 -2.76
N GLY A 11 6.03 -8.29 -1.55
CA GLY A 11 6.91 -8.20 -0.38
C GLY A 11 7.46 -9.56 0.10
N MET A 12 8.72 -9.58 0.55
CA MET A 12 9.46 -10.82 0.89
C MET A 12 9.03 -11.51 2.21
N GLY A 13 8.20 -10.90 3.05
CA GLY A 13 7.64 -11.56 4.25
C GLY A 13 8.65 -12.06 5.30
N SER A 14 9.91 -11.57 5.28
CA SER A 14 11.04 -12.19 5.99
C SER A 14 10.92 -12.29 7.52
N ARG A 15 9.99 -11.55 8.13
CA ARG A 15 9.74 -11.55 9.59
C ARG A 15 8.64 -12.54 10.03
N TYR A 16 7.92 -13.19 9.11
CA TYR A 16 6.73 -14.01 9.43
C TYR A 16 6.97 -15.53 9.50
N GLY A 17 8.02 -16.03 8.84
CA GLY A 17 8.18 -17.47 8.63
C GLY A 17 7.23 -18.09 7.59
N GLY A 18 6.60 -17.29 6.72
CA GLY A 18 5.70 -17.72 5.64
C GLY A 18 5.23 -16.55 4.76
N ILE A 19 4.37 -16.81 3.77
CA ILE A 19 3.80 -15.77 2.90
C ILE A 19 2.60 -15.14 3.62
N LYS A 20 2.81 -13.99 4.26
CA LYS A 20 1.78 -13.26 5.02
C LYS A 20 0.54 -12.92 4.23
N GLN A 21 0.73 -12.57 2.96
CA GLN A 21 -0.32 -12.07 2.09
C GLN A 21 -1.44 -13.10 1.84
N ILE A 22 -1.13 -14.39 1.99
CA ILE A 22 -2.04 -15.51 1.71
C ILE A 22 -2.53 -16.24 2.97
N ASP A 23 -2.30 -15.68 4.15
CA ASP A 23 -2.73 -16.27 5.42
C ASP A 23 -4.19 -15.90 5.73
N GLY A 24 -4.99 -16.93 6.04
CA GLY A 24 -6.41 -16.78 6.28
C GLY A 24 -6.70 -16.25 7.68
N VAL A 25 -7.41 -15.13 7.73
CA VAL A 25 -7.89 -14.45 8.94
C VAL A 25 -9.41 -14.45 9.07
N GLY A 26 -10.13 -14.72 7.98
CA GLY A 26 -11.58 -14.86 7.94
C GLY A 26 -12.09 -16.24 8.35
N MET A 27 -13.42 -16.35 8.50
CA MET A 27 -14.10 -17.60 8.91
C MET A 27 -14.01 -18.71 7.84
N HIS A 28 -13.84 -18.35 6.58
CA HIS A 28 -13.67 -19.28 5.46
C HIS A 28 -12.28 -19.15 4.82
N ASN A 29 -11.26 -18.89 5.66
CA ASN A 29 -9.87 -18.77 5.24
C ASN A 29 -9.63 -17.62 4.24
N GLU A 30 -10.44 -16.55 4.32
CA GLU A 30 -10.20 -15.29 3.63
C GLU A 30 -8.97 -14.58 4.23
N ALA A 31 -8.10 -14.05 3.39
CA ALA A 31 -6.96 -13.23 3.80
C ALA A 31 -7.35 -11.74 3.85
N LEU A 32 -6.49 -10.88 4.39
CA LEU A 32 -6.73 -9.41 4.38
C LEU A 32 -6.96 -8.87 2.97
N LEU A 33 -6.29 -9.44 1.97
CA LEU A 33 -6.47 -9.08 0.56
C LEU A 33 -7.90 -9.29 0.06
N ASP A 34 -8.61 -10.29 0.57
CA ASP A 34 -10.01 -10.52 0.22
C ASP A 34 -10.89 -9.39 0.75
N TYR A 35 -10.67 -8.95 1.99
CA TYR A 35 -11.40 -7.83 2.58
C TYR A 35 -11.11 -6.51 1.85
N SER A 36 -9.84 -6.25 1.51
CA SER A 36 -9.45 -5.09 0.72
C SER A 36 -10.11 -5.07 -0.66
N THR A 37 -10.11 -6.22 -1.35
CA THR A 37 -10.77 -6.38 -2.65
C THR A 37 -12.28 -6.20 -2.52
N TYR A 38 -12.90 -6.81 -1.50
CA TYR A 38 -14.33 -6.67 -1.24
C TYR A 38 -14.74 -5.22 -1.01
N ASP A 39 -14.01 -4.48 -0.17
CA ASP A 39 -14.32 -3.08 0.12
C ASP A 39 -14.08 -2.18 -1.10
N ALA A 40 -13.05 -2.43 -1.90
CA ALA A 40 -12.84 -1.71 -3.15
C ALA A 40 -14.01 -1.92 -4.12
N LEU A 41 -14.46 -3.15 -4.33
CA LEU A 41 -15.62 -3.44 -5.19
C LEU A 41 -16.89 -2.78 -4.66
N LYS A 42 -17.13 -2.81 -3.35
CA LYS A 42 -18.25 -2.09 -2.71
C LYS A 42 -18.14 -0.57 -2.80
N SER A 43 -16.95 -0.06 -3.08
CA SER A 43 -16.67 1.38 -3.19
C SER A 43 -16.53 1.87 -4.64
N GLY A 44 -16.90 1.03 -5.62
CA GLY A 44 -16.99 1.43 -7.03
C GLY A 44 -15.72 1.20 -7.86
N PHE A 45 -14.70 0.55 -7.32
CA PHE A 45 -13.55 0.09 -8.10
C PHE A 45 -14.00 -0.96 -9.14
N GLY A 46 -13.47 -0.84 -10.35
CA GLY A 46 -13.88 -1.67 -11.49
C GLY A 46 -12.97 -2.86 -11.75
N LYS A 47 -11.70 -2.75 -11.40
CA LYS A 47 -10.66 -3.75 -11.68
C LYS A 47 -9.66 -3.81 -10.54
N ILE A 48 -9.19 -5.01 -10.23
CA ILE A 48 -8.17 -5.27 -9.22
C ILE A 48 -6.91 -5.79 -9.91
N VAL A 49 -5.75 -5.23 -9.58
CA VAL A 49 -4.45 -5.65 -10.11
C VAL A 49 -3.55 -5.96 -8.93
N PHE A 50 -3.10 -7.21 -8.85
CA PHE A 50 -2.12 -7.62 -7.84
C PHE A 50 -0.71 -7.60 -8.44
N ILE A 51 0.23 -7.00 -7.72
CA ILE A 51 1.66 -7.07 -8.07
C ILE A 51 2.28 -8.13 -7.17
N ILE A 52 2.70 -9.25 -7.74
CA ILE A 52 3.28 -10.38 -7.00
C ILE A 52 4.69 -10.67 -7.49
N ARG A 53 5.36 -11.63 -6.85
CA ARG A 53 6.57 -12.24 -7.39
C ARG A 53 6.24 -13.58 -8.03
N LYS A 54 7.06 -14.01 -8.98
CA LYS A 54 6.86 -15.26 -9.71
C LYS A 54 7.03 -16.50 -8.84
N ASP A 55 7.89 -16.45 -7.82
CA ASP A 55 8.13 -17.55 -6.88
C ASP A 55 6.88 -17.92 -6.04
N ILE A 56 5.96 -16.97 -5.83
CA ILE A 56 4.73 -17.19 -5.04
C ILE A 56 3.47 -17.40 -5.89
N GLU A 57 3.60 -17.43 -7.22
CA GLU A 57 2.44 -17.42 -8.14
C GLU A 57 1.46 -18.55 -7.85
N LYS A 58 1.97 -19.78 -7.72
CA LYS A 58 1.13 -20.96 -7.49
C LYS A 58 0.30 -20.81 -6.20
N ASP A 59 0.97 -20.53 -5.09
CA ASP A 59 0.30 -20.41 -3.78
C ASP A 59 -0.66 -19.22 -3.76
N PHE A 60 -0.29 -18.11 -4.41
CA PHE A 60 -1.15 -16.93 -4.53
C PHE A 60 -2.42 -17.22 -5.32
N ARG A 61 -2.30 -17.96 -6.43
CA ARG A 61 -3.44 -18.39 -7.24
C ARG A 61 -4.38 -19.30 -6.48
N GLU A 62 -3.86 -20.38 -5.92
CA GLU A 62 -4.65 -21.39 -5.23
C GLU A 62 -5.36 -20.83 -3.99
N ARG A 63 -4.74 -19.89 -3.27
CA ARG A 63 -5.29 -19.37 -2.00
C ARG A 63 -6.11 -18.10 -2.13
N ILE A 64 -5.83 -17.23 -3.11
CA ILE A 64 -6.43 -15.90 -3.20
C ILE A 64 -6.95 -15.61 -4.59
N PHE A 65 -6.09 -15.63 -5.60
CA PHE A 65 -6.43 -14.98 -6.86
C PHE A 65 -7.56 -15.71 -7.59
N ASP A 66 -7.56 -17.03 -7.64
CA ASP A 66 -8.58 -17.78 -8.41
C ASP A 66 -10.00 -17.53 -7.84
N ARG A 67 -10.16 -17.45 -6.51
CA ARG A 67 -11.45 -17.12 -5.91
C ARG A 67 -11.88 -15.68 -6.15
N ILE A 68 -10.95 -14.73 -6.16
CA ILE A 68 -11.25 -13.32 -6.45
C ILE A 68 -11.62 -13.14 -7.93
N ALA A 69 -10.82 -13.71 -8.84
CA ALA A 69 -11.02 -13.61 -10.29
C ALA A 69 -12.33 -14.27 -10.75
N ALA A 70 -12.82 -15.30 -10.04
CA ALA A 70 -14.13 -15.88 -10.30
C ALA A 70 -15.30 -14.92 -9.96
N ASN A 71 -15.06 -13.88 -9.14
CA ASN A 71 -16.09 -12.99 -8.61
C ASN A 71 -15.97 -11.53 -9.10
N CYS A 72 -14.87 -11.12 -9.73
CA CYS A 72 -14.68 -9.77 -10.29
C CYS A 72 -13.58 -9.72 -11.37
N ASP A 73 -13.47 -8.58 -12.07
CA ASP A 73 -12.33 -8.31 -12.97
C ASP A 73 -11.06 -8.13 -12.13
N ALA A 74 -10.23 -9.17 -12.12
CA ALA A 74 -8.97 -9.21 -11.43
C ALA A 74 -7.87 -9.77 -12.33
N THR A 75 -6.67 -9.20 -12.21
CA THR A 75 -5.46 -9.70 -12.87
C THR A 75 -4.27 -9.56 -11.93
N TYR A 76 -3.14 -10.17 -12.28
CA TYR A 76 -1.89 -9.97 -11.57
C TYR A 76 -0.72 -9.77 -12.55
N VAL A 77 0.31 -9.08 -12.08
CA VAL A 77 1.56 -8.83 -12.79
C VAL A 77 2.73 -9.19 -11.88
N PHE A 78 3.92 -9.32 -12.48
CA PHE A 78 5.12 -9.68 -11.75
C PHE A 78 6.03 -8.47 -11.52
N GLN A 79 6.56 -8.37 -10.30
CA GLN A 79 7.68 -7.50 -9.96
C GLN A 79 8.95 -8.35 -9.82
N GLU A 80 9.66 -8.57 -10.93
CA GLU A 80 10.95 -9.27 -10.93
C GLU A 80 12.11 -8.27 -10.92
N LEU A 81 13.29 -8.68 -10.45
CA LEU A 81 14.44 -7.77 -10.29
C LEU A 81 14.97 -7.20 -11.60
N ASP A 82 14.68 -7.85 -12.72
CA ASP A 82 15.06 -7.45 -14.08
C ASP A 82 13.95 -6.68 -14.82
N THR A 83 12.76 -6.55 -14.22
CA THR A 83 11.63 -5.86 -14.85
C THR A 83 11.97 -4.37 -14.99
N LEU A 84 11.77 -3.80 -16.17
CA LEU A 84 12.11 -2.40 -16.52
C LEU A 84 13.61 -2.06 -16.56
N LEU A 85 14.51 -3.05 -16.47
CA LEU A 85 15.95 -2.82 -16.58
C LEU A 85 16.48 -3.14 -17.98
N THR A 86 17.53 -2.44 -18.41
CA THR A 86 18.30 -2.81 -19.60
C THR A 86 19.20 -4.02 -19.32
N PRO A 87 19.68 -4.75 -20.35
CA PRO A 87 20.62 -5.86 -20.16
C PRO A 87 21.89 -5.47 -19.38
N GLU A 88 22.39 -4.26 -19.58
CA GLU A 88 23.56 -3.72 -18.87
C GLU A 88 23.25 -3.49 -17.40
N GLN A 89 22.06 -2.94 -17.09
CA GLN A 89 21.59 -2.74 -15.72
C GLN A 89 21.41 -4.08 -15.00
N VAL A 90 20.81 -5.08 -15.65
CA VAL A 90 20.66 -6.44 -15.09
C VAL A 90 22.02 -7.04 -14.74
N LYS A 91 23.02 -6.86 -15.62
CA LYS A 91 24.38 -7.33 -15.37
C LYS A 91 25.02 -6.60 -14.19
N ALA A 92 24.82 -5.28 -14.07
CA ALA A 92 25.37 -4.47 -13.00
C ALA A 92 24.75 -4.78 -11.63
N SER A 93 23.50 -5.25 -11.60
CA SER A 93 22.76 -5.57 -10.37
C SER A 93 22.72 -7.07 -10.03
N SER A 94 23.63 -7.89 -10.57
CA SER A 94 23.55 -9.36 -10.46
C SER A 94 23.59 -9.92 -9.03
N GLY A 95 24.16 -9.17 -8.08
CA GLY A 95 24.21 -9.54 -6.66
C GLY A 95 22.95 -9.18 -5.87
N ARG A 96 22.04 -8.40 -6.45
CA ARG A 96 20.86 -7.90 -5.76
C ARG A 96 19.85 -9.02 -5.52
N LYS A 97 19.30 -9.04 -4.30
CA LYS A 97 18.21 -9.94 -3.91
C LYS A 97 16.96 -9.20 -3.44
N LYS A 98 17.10 -7.95 -3.04
CA LYS A 98 16.02 -7.14 -2.49
C LYS A 98 15.24 -6.47 -3.64
N PRO A 99 13.90 -6.42 -3.59
CA PRO A 99 13.12 -5.67 -4.58
C PRO A 99 13.58 -4.22 -4.71
N TRP A 100 13.41 -3.61 -5.89
CA TRP A 100 13.81 -2.21 -6.13
C TRP A 100 12.95 -1.17 -5.43
N GLY A 101 11.84 -1.56 -4.80
CA GLY A 101 10.97 -0.67 -4.03
C GLY A 101 9.54 -0.58 -4.57
N THR A 102 8.73 0.27 -3.93
CA THR A 102 7.29 0.38 -4.24
C THR A 102 7.01 1.18 -5.51
N VAL A 103 7.87 2.12 -5.92
CA VAL A 103 7.75 2.75 -7.25
C VAL A 103 7.93 1.72 -8.35
N HIS A 104 8.97 0.88 -8.23
CA HIS A 104 9.20 -0.22 -9.18
C HIS A 104 7.96 -1.14 -9.27
N ALA A 105 7.34 -1.47 -8.13
CA ALA A 105 6.12 -2.28 -8.10
C ALA A 105 4.97 -1.64 -8.91
N VAL A 106 4.72 -0.34 -8.70
CA VAL A 106 3.70 0.39 -9.46
C VAL A 106 4.02 0.39 -10.96
N LEU A 107 5.28 0.65 -11.33
CA LEU A 107 5.69 0.67 -12.73
C LEU A 107 5.63 -0.71 -13.40
N SER A 108 5.85 -1.81 -12.67
CA SER A 108 5.64 -3.18 -13.19
C SER A 108 4.19 -3.39 -13.66
N ALA A 109 3.23 -2.67 -13.09
CA ALA A 109 1.82 -2.71 -13.49
C ALA A 109 1.42 -1.71 -14.58
N LYS A 110 2.34 -0.88 -15.10
CA LYS A 110 2.01 0.26 -15.98
C LYS A 110 1.15 -0.10 -17.19
N GLN A 111 1.36 -1.27 -17.79
CA GLN A 111 0.59 -1.72 -18.97
C GLN A 111 -0.87 -2.07 -18.64
N THR A 112 -1.19 -2.28 -17.36
CA THR A 112 -2.55 -2.59 -16.88
C THR A 112 -3.33 -1.37 -16.43
N ILE A 113 -2.67 -0.21 -16.30
CA ILE A 113 -3.22 1.04 -15.77
C ILE A 113 -3.72 1.91 -16.93
N ASN A 114 -5.03 1.91 -17.14
CA ASN A 114 -5.71 2.68 -18.18
C ASN A 114 -6.81 3.63 -17.64
N ALA A 115 -6.90 3.72 -16.31
CA ALA A 115 -7.85 4.55 -15.56
C ALA A 115 -7.19 5.02 -14.26
N PRO A 116 -7.76 6.01 -13.54
CA PRO A 116 -7.27 6.41 -12.23
C PRO A 116 -7.24 5.21 -11.27
N PHE A 117 -6.22 5.15 -10.43
CA PHE A 117 -5.90 3.95 -9.66
C PHE A 117 -5.50 4.26 -8.22
N CYS A 118 -5.86 3.38 -7.30
CA CYS A 118 -5.44 3.43 -5.90
C CYS A 118 -4.36 2.39 -5.65
N VAL A 119 -3.26 2.78 -5.02
CA VAL A 119 -2.18 1.90 -4.58
C VAL A 119 -2.32 1.62 -3.10
N ILE A 120 -2.26 0.34 -2.72
CA ILE A 120 -2.33 -0.11 -1.32
C ILE A 120 -1.28 -1.20 -1.03
N ASN A 121 -0.95 -1.39 0.24
CA ASN A 121 -0.22 -2.57 0.71
C ASN A 121 -1.12 -3.81 0.73
N SER A 122 -0.51 -4.99 0.88
CA SER A 122 -1.20 -6.29 0.86
C SER A 122 -1.51 -6.87 2.24
N ASP A 123 -0.90 -6.35 3.29
CA ASP A 123 -0.93 -6.86 4.66
C ASP A 123 -1.62 -5.90 5.66
N ASP A 124 -2.28 -4.87 5.13
CA ASP A 124 -2.93 -3.81 5.88
C ASP A 124 -4.46 -3.86 5.73
N TYR A 125 -5.17 -3.63 6.83
CA TYR A 125 -6.59 -3.30 6.83
C TYR A 125 -6.79 -1.79 6.85
N TYR A 126 -7.47 -1.27 5.81
CA TYR A 126 -7.69 0.16 5.63
C TYR A 126 -9.09 0.64 6.04
N GLY A 127 -10.08 -0.24 6.10
CA GLY A 127 -11.48 0.11 6.37
C GLY A 127 -12.24 0.61 5.14
N ARG A 128 -13.53 0.28 5.06
CA ARG A 128 -14.38 0.58 3.89
C ARG A 128 -14.47 2.06 3.58
N GLU A 129 -14.46 2.92 4.61
CA GLU A 129 -14.53 4.37 4.44
C GLU A 129 -13.38 4.90 3.56
N ALA A 130 -12.16 4.41 3.75
CA ALA A 130 -11.00 4.83 2.94
C ALA A 130 -11.20 4.50 1.45
N TYR A 131 -11.75 3.32 1.15
CA TYR A 131 -12.09 2.92 -0.22
C TYR A 131 -13.21 3.77 -0.81
N GLN A 132 -14.21 4.16 -0.02
CA GLN A 132 -15.29 5.03 -0.48
C GLN A 132 -14.79 6.43 -0.83
N ILE A 133 -13.98 7.01 0.06
CA ILE A 133 -13.34 8.32 -0.15
C ILE A 133 -12.50 8.30 -1.42
N MET A 134 -11.61 7.33 -1.54
CA MET A 134 -10.69 7.25 -2.67
C MET A 134 -11.37 6.88 -3.97
N GLY A 135 -12.33 5.94 -3.92
CA GLY A 135 -13.15 5.58 -5.07
C GLY A 135 -13.92 6.79 -5.60
N GLY A 136 -14.50 7.61 -4.71
CA GLY A 136 -15.17 8.85 -5.06
C GLY A 136 -14.26 9.88 -5.72
N HIS A 137 -13.06 10.11 -5.15
CA HIS A 137 -12.07 11.02 -5.73
C HIS A 137 -11.63 10.54 -7.12
N LEU A 138 -11.15 9.29 -7.22
CA LEU A 138 -10.63 8.74 -8.46
C LEU A 138 -11.68 8.64 -9.57
N ALA A 139 -12.95 8.42 -9.21
CA ALA A 139 -14.03 8.39 -10.19
C ALA A 139 -14.33 9.78 -10.79
N SER A 140 -13.94 10.85 -10.11
CA SER A 140 -14.20 12.26 -10.47
C SER A 140 -13.07 12.95 -11.25
N ILE A 141 -11.91 12.32 -11.38
CA ILE A 141 -10.76 12.87 -12.10
C ILE A 141 -10.57 12.19 -13.46
N GLU A 142 -10.00 12.95 -14.40
CA GLU A 142 -9.62 12.46 -15.73
C GLU A 142 -8.25 11.77 -15.72
N ASN A 143 -7.95 11.05 -16.80
CA ASN A 143 -6.71 10.28 -16.91
C ASN A 143 -5.43 11.15 -16.94
N ASP A 144 -5.56 12.40 -17.37
CA ASP A 144 -4.50 13.40 -17.45
C ASP A 144 -4.47 14.36 -16.25
N SER A 145 -5.29 14.11 -15.22
CA SER A 145 -5.36 14.96 -14.03
C SER A 145 -4.02 15.05 -13.31
N ILE A 146 -3.58 16.26 -12.97
CA ILE A 146 -2.46 16.49 -12.05
C ILE A 146 -2.88 16.41 -10.57
N GLU A 147 -4.19 16.34 -10.29
CA GLU A 147 -4.72 16.16 -8.94
C GLU A 147 -4.75 14.67 -8.57
N GLN A 148 -3.87 14.31 -7.65
CA GLN A 148 -3.76 13.01 -7.00
C GLN A 148 -4.44 13.08 -5.62
N ALA A 149 -4.58 11.95 -4.93
CA ALA A 149 -5.12 11.92 -3.58
C ALA A 149 -4.40 10.95 -2.65
N MET A 150 -4.53 11.17 -1.35
CA MET A 150 -4.17 10.20 -0.33
C MET A 150 -5.18 10.20 0.81
N VAL A 151 -5.29 9.06 1.49
CA VAL A 151 -6.04 8.95 2.75
C VAL A 151 -5.03 8.84 3.90
N GLY A 152 -5.01 9.87 4.73
CA GLY A 152 -4.27 9.90 5.98
C GLY A 152 -5.07 9.29 7.13
N TYR A 153 -4.33 8.72 8.08
CA TYR A 153 -4.86 8.12 9.29
C TYR A 153 -4.37 8.88 10.52
N VAL A 154 -5.10 8.78 11.62
CA VAL A 154 -4.69 9.36 12.90
C VAL A 154 -3.68 8.43 13.57
N LEU A 155 -2.51 8.94 13.96
CA LEU A 155 -1.37 8.13 14.42
C LEU A 155 -1.74 7.14 15.54
N LYS A 156 -2.49 7.58 16.57
CA LYS A 156 -2.89 6.73 17.70
C LYS A 156 -3.65 5.48 17.26
N ASN A 157 -4.35 5.54 16.13
CA ASN A 157 -5.12 4.44 15.55
C ASN A 157 -4.27 3.50 14.66
N THR A 158 -2.97 3.79 14.49
CA THR A 158 -2.06 3.06 13.58
C THR A 158 -0.80 2.53 14.27
N THR A 159 -0.73 2.62 15.59
CA THR A 159 0.42 2.15 16.38
C THR A 159 0.15 0.78 17.00
N SER A 160 1.20 0.01 17.23
CA SER A 160 1.15 -1.27 17.96
C SER A 160 1.74 -1.10 19.36
N ARG A 161 1.12 -1.72 20.37
CA ARG A 161 1.72 -1.82 21.71
C ARG A 161 2.80 -2.91 21.79
N SER A 162 2.88 -3.80 20.79
CA SER A 162 3.81 -4.93 20.77
C SER A 162 5.20 -4.58 20.23
N GLY A 163 5.39 -3.39 19.64
CA GLY A 163 6.68 -3.00 19.07
C GLY A 163 6.65 -1.64 18.37
N SER A 164 7.78 -1.26 17.78
CA SER A 164 7.89 -0.03 17.01
C SER A 164 7.36 -0.19 15.59
N VAL A 165 6.69 0.85 15.09
CA VAL A 165 6.22 0.95 13.70
C VAL A 165 6.94 2.08 12.95
N SER A 166 6.92 2.00 11.62
CA SER A 166 7.35 3.08 10.74
C SER A 166 6.14 3.79 10.15
N ARG A 167 6.08 5.12 10.22
CA ARG A 167 5.00 5.94 9.63
C ARG A 167 5.55 7.24 9.08
N ALA A 168 5.05 7.68 7.93
CA ALA A 168 5.31 9.02 7.44
C ALA A 168 4.31 10.01 8.08
N VAL A 169 4.80 10.97 8.87
CA VAL A 169 3.97 12.06 9.41
C VAL A 169 3.74 13.10 8.33
N CYS A 170 2.48 13.48 8.13
CA CYS A 170 2.02 14.36 7.06
C CYS A 170 1.76 15.78 7.58
N THR A 171 2.24 16.77 6.85
CA THR A 171 1.87 18.18 7.01
C THR A 171 0.89 18.55 5.90
N VAL A 172 -0.25 19.14 6.28
CA VAL A 172 -1.37 19.41 5.38
C VAL A 172 -1.73 20.88 5.47
N LYS A 173 -1.99 21.51 4.32
CA LYS A 173 -2.45 22.90 4.23
C LYS A 173 -3.52 23.00 3.14
N ASP A 174 -4.61 23.70 3.43
CA ASP A 174 -5.72 23.95 2.49
C ASP A 174 -6.32 22.65 1.88
N GLY A 175 -6.27 21.55 2.64
CA GLY A 175 -6.75 20.23 2.20
C GLY A 175 -5.80 19.50 1.25
N TYR A 176 -4.56 19.94 1.10
CA TYR A 176 -3.52 19.29 0.30
C TYR A 176 -2.30 18.95 1.14
N LEU A 177 -1.64 17.84 0.79
CA LEU A 177 -0.35 17.49 1.38
C LEU A 177 0.70 18.54 1.00
N VAL A 178 1.43 19.03 2.01
CA VAL A 178 2.60 19.92 1.82
C VAL A 178 3.88 19.10 1.89
N SER A 179 3.99 18.21 2.87
CA SER A 179 5.17 17.35 3.03
C SER A 179 4.81 16.11 3.83
N MET A 180 5.54 15.02 3.61
CA MET A 180 5.52 13.84 4.46
C MET A 180 6.94 13.47 4.89
N ARG A 181 7.11 13.04 6.13
CA ARG A 181 8.43 12.65 6.67
C ARG A 181 8.36 11.29 7.33
N GLU A 182 9.14 10.35 6.82
CA GLU A 182 9.22 8.98 7.35
C GLU A 182 9.86 8.96 8.74
N ASN A 183 9.15 8.38 9.71
CA ASN A 183 9.63 8.13 11.06
C ASN A 183 9.73 6.63 11.28
N LYS A 184 10.95 6.10 11.28
CA LYS A 184 11.24 4.65 11.27
C LYS A 184 11.01 3.93 12.60
N LYS A 185 10.86 4.68 13.69
CA LYS A 185 10.74 4.11 15.04
C LYS A 185 9.76 4.92 15.87
N ILE A 186 8.48 4.58 15.75
CA ILE A 186 7.40 5.08 16.60
C ILE A 186 6.94 3.95 17.51
N TYR A 187 6.92 4.16 18.83
CA TYR A 187 6.56 3.12 19.80
C TYR A 187 5.86 3.71 21.02
N HIS A 188 5.19 2.84 21.78
CA HIS A 188 4.57 3.20 23.04
C HIS A 188 5.58 3.13 24.20
N GLU A 189 5.62 4.17 25.02
CA GLU A 189 6.28 4.20 26.33
C GLU A 189 5.24 4.56 27.38
N GLY A 190 4.65 3.55 28.02
CA GLY A 190 3.46 3.70 28.86
C GLY A 190 2.24 4.11 28.02
N ASP A 191 1.72 5.31 28.27
CA ASP A 191 0.62 5.92 27.51
C ASP A 191 1.09 6.96 26.48
N ARG A 192 2.41 7.19 26.39
CA ARG A 192 3.00 8.15 25.45
C ARG A 192 3.40 7.46 24.16
N ILE A 193 3.21 8.15 23.04
CA ILE A 193 3.74 7.74 21.74
C ILE A 193 5.05 8.49 21.52
N ILE A 194 6.15 7.76 21.36
CA ILE A 194 7.49 8.32 21.17
C ILE A 194 7.96 8.03 19.75
N SER A 195 8.62 8.99 19.12
CA SER A 195 9.34 8.82 17.86
C SER A 195 10.80 9.19 18.03
N THR A 196 11.70 8.44 17.37
CA THR A 196 13.11 8.83 17.24
C THR A 196 13.32 9.55 15.91
N ILE A 197 13.56 10.87 15.96
CA ILE A 197 13.75 11.75 14.81
C ILE A 197 15.13 12.39 14.94
N ASP A 198 15.99 12.19 13.94
CA ASP A 198 17.38 12.70 13.93
C ASP A 198 18.22 12.28 15.15
N GLY A 199 17.94 11.11 15.71
CA GLY A 199 18.60 10.59 16.92
C GLY A 199 18.01 11.12 18.23
N GLU A 200 17.07 12.06 18.16
CA GLU A 200 16.38 12.62 19.33
C GLU A 200 15.02 11.96 19.56
N GLN A 201 14.68 11.72 20.82
CA GLN A 201 13.34 11.28 21.18
C GLN A 201 12.38 12.47 21.20
N ARG A 202 11.24 12.31 20.52
CA ARG A 202 10.14 13.29 20.53
C ARG A 202 8.85 12.60 20.95
N VAL A 203 8.11 13.25 21.84
CA VAL A 203 6.77 12.81 22.21
C VAL A 203 5.81 13.28 21.12
N LEU A 204 5.04 12.36 20.57
CA LEU A 204 3.95 12.62 19.65
C LEU A 204 2.63 12.67 20.42
N THR A 205 1.70 13.49 19.95
CA THR A 205 0.37 13.67 20.56
C THR A 205 -0.54 12.47 20.27
N GLY A 206 -0.27 11.74 19.18
CA GLY A 206 -1.13 10.69 18.67
C GLY A 206 -2.21 11.19 17.71
N GLU A 207 -2.42 12.51 17.62
CA GLU A 207 -3.35 13.13 16.68
C GLU A 207 -2.69 13.49 15.34
N GLU A 208 -1.40 13.25 15.19
CA GLU A 208 -0.70 13.49 13.93
C GLU A 208 -1.32 12.67 12.80
N TRP A 209 -1.46 13.28 11.64
CA TRP A 209 -1.82 12.54 10.44
C TRP A 209 -0.62 11.78 9.89
N VAL A 210 -0.84 10.53 9.55
CA VAL A 210 0.18 9.65 8.99
C VAL A 210 -0.27 9.00 7.68
N SER A 211 0.70 8.76 6.79
CA SER A 211 0.50 7.92 5.62
C SER A 211 0.57 6.44 6.00
N MET A 212 -0.38 5.68 5.48
CA MET A 212 -0.41 4.22 5.53
C MET A 212 -0.16 3.61 4.14
N ASN A 213 0.50 4.36 3.25
CA ASN A 213 0.73 3.98 1.86
C ASN A 213 -0.57 3.76 1.06
N TYR A 214 -1.58 4.61 1.32
CA TYR A 214 -2.88 4.59 0.67
C TYR A 214 -3.01 5.81 -0.25
N PHE A 215 -2.60 5.63 -1.50
CA PHE A 215 -2.48 6.72 -2.48
C PHE A 215 -3.36 6.48 -3.69
N GLY A 216 -3.91 7.54 -4.26
CA GLY A 216 -4.68 7.53 -5.49
C GLY A 216 -4.00 8.41 -6.54
N PHE A 217 -3.88 7.88 -7.75
CA PHE A 217 -3.22 8.55 -8.85
C PHE A 217 -4.03 8.50 -10.14
N SER A 218 -3.86 9.49 -11.01
CA SER A 218 -4.21 9.39 -12.43
C SER A 218 -3.08 8.68 -13.21
N PRO A 219 -3.36 8.10 -14.38
CA PRO A 219 -2.34 7.60 -15.30
C PRO A 219 -1.23 8.60 -15.64
N ALA A 220 -1.50 9.92 -15.62
CA ALA A 220 -0.48 10.95 -15.84
C ALA A 220 0.64 10.97 -14.79
N ALA A 221 0.48 10.31 -13.64
CA ALA A 221 1.57 10.13 -12.67
C ALA A 221 2.64 9.11 -13.13
N ILE A 222 2.30 8.19 -14.04
CA ILE A 222 3.20 7.09 -14.44
C ILE A 222 4.49 7.59 -15.10
N PRO A 223 4.48 8.54 -16.05
CA PRO A 223 5.72 9.09 -16.61
C PRO A 223 6.64 9.73 -15.56
N PHE A 224 6.07 10.44 -14.57
CA PHE A 224 6.85 11.00 -13.47
C PHE A 224 7.51 9.91 -12.64
N PHE A 225 6.78 8.85 -12.30
CA PHE A 225 7.35 7.73 -11.54
C PHE A 225 8.42 6.97 -12.34
N GLN A 226 8.29 6.88 -13.66
CA GLN A 226 9.32 6.30 -14.52
C GLN A 226 10.61 7.14 -14.49
N ASP A 227 10.53 8.46 -14.68
CA ASP A 227 11.70 9.35 -14.58
C ASP A 227 12.33 9.32 -13.18
N TYR A 228 11.51 9.30 -12.12
CA TYR A 228 12.00 9.16 -10.75
C TYR A 228 12.75 7.83 -10.54
N PHE A 229 12.23 6.73 -11.08
CA PHE A 229 12.88 5.42 -11.00
C PHE A 229 14.17 5.36 -11.82
N ASP A 230 14.17 5.90 -13.03
CA ASP A 230 15.33 5.92 -13.91
C ASP A 230 16.49 6.70 -13.28
N ARG A 231 16.20 7.85 -12.65
CA ARG A 231 17.20 8.63 -11.89
C ARG A 231 17.70 7.88 -10.67
N PHE A 232 16.81 7.22 -9.92
CA PHE A 232 17.21 6.38 -8.79
C PHE A 232 18.19 5.27 -9.23
N LEU A 233 17.96 4.65 -10.38
CA LEU A 233 18.84 3.59 -10.89
C LEU A 233 20.25 4.09 -11.23
N VAL A 234 20.43 5.36 -11.63
CA VAL A 234 21.77 5.91 -11.94
C VAL A 234 22.72 5.73 -10.76
N ASP A 235 22.25 5.99 -9.54
CA ASP A 235 23.06 5.92 -8.33
C ASP A 235 22.97 4.55 -7.64
N ALA A 236 21.79 3.91 -7.70
CA ALA A 236 21.49 2.74 -6.91
C ALA A 236 21.75 1.40 -7.61
N ILE A 237 22.05 1.36 -8.93
CA ILE A 237 22.11 0.11 -9.71
C ILE A 237 23.08 -0.93 -9.14
N SER A 238 24.22 -0.49 -8.62
CA SER A 238 25.23 -1.36 -8.01
C SER A 238 24.98 -1.65 -6.52
N THR A 239 23.92 -1.09 -5.94
CA THR A 239 23.60 -1.29 -4.52
C THR A 239 22.67 -2.49 -4.33
N GLU A 240 22.85 -3.21 -3.23
CA GLU A 240 22.06 -4.41 -2.94
C GLU A 240 20.76 -4.12 -2.16
N LYS A 241 20.67 -2.96 -1.49
CA LYS A 241 19.69 -2.71 -0.41
C LYS A 241 18.84 -1.46 -0.55
N GLU A 242 19.25 -0.48 -1.35
CA GLU A 242 18.49 0.76 -1.53
C GLU A 242 17.18 0.50 -2.26
N GLU A 243 16.13 1.23 -1.91
CA GLU A 243 14.79 1.03 -2.46
C GLU A 243 14.20 2.38 -2.90
N CYS A 244 13.50 2.37 -4.02
CA CYS A 244 12.77 3.50 -4.57
C CYS A 244 11.34 3.50 -4.02
N TYR A 245 11.08 4.35 -3.04
CA TYR A 245 9.81 4.38 -2.30
C TYR A 245 8.77 5.32 -2.92
N LEU A 246 7.53 4.83 -3.02
CA LEU A 246 6.37 5.56 -3.54
C LEU A 246 6.04 6.82 -2.70
N PRO A 247 6.05 6.78 -1.35
CA PRO A 247 5.88 7.99 -0.53
C PRO A 247 6.88 9.10 -0.88
N GLU A 248 8.15 8.75 -1.13
CA GLU A 248 9.19 9.71 -1.48
C GLU A 248 8.96 10.29 -2.88
N GLY A 249 8.63 9.44 -3.86
CA GLY A 249 8.26 9.88 -5.20
C GLY A 249 7.03 10.79 -5.20
N ALA A 250 5.99 10.45 -4.43
CA ALA A 250 4.79 11.27 -4.29
C ALA A 250 5.09 12.62 -3.63
N SER A 251 5.94 12.63 -2.59
CA SER A 251 6.42 13.87 -1.95
C SER A 251 7.20 14.74 -2.94
N LEU A 252 8.10 14.14 -3.73
CA LEU A 252 8.86 14.85 -4.75
C LEU A 252 7.97 15.47 -5.82
N MET A 253 6.96 14.74 -6.30
CA MET A 253 5.98 15.24 -7.28
C MET A 253 5.28 16.50 -6.79
N VAL A 254 4.85 16.50 -5.52
CA VAL A 254 4.22 17.66 -4.87
C VAL A 254 5.20 18.82 -4.74
N ASN A 255 6.43 18.56 -4.26
CA ASN A 255 7.45 19.59 -4.06
C ASN A 255 7.91 20.26 -5.36
N GLN A 256 7.93 19.52 -6.47
CA GLN A 256 8.28 20.05 -7.79
C GLN A 256 7.11 20.77 -8.48
N GLY A 257 5.90 20.75 -7.89
CA GLY A 257 4.70 21.35 -8.49
C GLY A 257 4.19 20.62 -9.75
N VAL A 258 4.67 19.40 -10.01
CA VAL A 258 4.25 18.57 -11.15
C VAL A 258 2.86 17.98 -10.90
N GLY A 259 2.51 17.75 -9.63
CA GLY A 259 1.19 17.32 -9.21
C GLY A 259 0.82 17.91 -7.86
N LYS A 260 -0.46 17.82 -7.50
CA LYS A 260 -0.96 18.17 -6.17
C LYS A 260 -1.65 16.96 -5.55
N MET A 261 -1.51 16.79 -4.24
CA MET A 261 -2.01 15.63 -3.52
C MET A 261 -3.12 16.05 -2.57
N ARG A 262 -4.38 15.84 -2.96
CA ARG A 262 -5.55 16.08 -2.11
C ARG A 262 -5.47 15.17 -0.88
N PHE A 263 -5.60 15.76 0.29
CA PHE A 263 -5.49 15.04 1.55
C PHE A 263 -6.87 14.77 2.14
N TYR A 264 -7.21 13.50 2.27
CA TYR A 264 -8.39 13.05 2.99
C TYR A 264 -7.97 12.41 4.32
N THR A 265 -8.91 12.31 5.25
CA THR A 265 -8.69 11.70 6.56
C THR A 265 -9.75 10.67 6.85
N THR A 266 -9.38 9.59 7.52
CA THR A 266 -10.31 8.63 8.13
C THR A 266 -9.96 8.42 9.61
N ASN A 267 -10.99 8.10 10.40
CA ASN A 267 -10.82 7.67 11.78
C ASN A 267 -10.77 6.14 11.91
N GLU A 268 -10.76 5.40 10.80
CA GLU A 268 -10.64 3.95 10.80
C GLU A 268 -9.41 3.49 11.59
N ARG A 269 -9.59 2.40 12.32
CA ARG A 269 -8.50 1.79 13.06
C ARG A 269 -7.74 0.86 12.14
N TRP A 270 -6.47 1.16 11.94
CA TRP A 270 -5.59 0.29 11.19
C TRP A 270 -5.22 -0.92 12.05
N PHE A 271 -5.22 -2.08 11.41
CA PHE A 271 -4.57 -3.29 11.88
C PHE A 271 -3.96 -4.00 10.67
N GLY A 272 -2.89 -4.74 10.90
CA GLY A 272 -2.17 -5.41 9.82
C GLY A 272 -1.30 -6.54 10.37
N MET A 273 -0.75 -7.34 9.47
CA MET A 273 0.03 -8.52 9.84
C MET A 273 1.53 -8.19 9.82
N THR A 274 2.01 -7.47 10.85
CA THR A 274 3.44 -7.12 10.95
C THR A 274 4.26 -8.21 11.62
N TYR A 275 3.69 -8.87 12.64
CA TYR A 275 4.28 -9.98 13.38
C TYR A 275 3.35 -11.20 13.41
N GLN A 276 3.85 -12.38 13.77
CA GLN A 276 3.03 -13.60 13.81
C GLN A 276 1.93 -13.50 14.88
N GLU A 277 2.22 -12.81 15.97
CA GLU A 277 1.34 -12.56 17.10
C GLU A 277 0.17 -11.63 16.72
N ASP A 278 0.36 -10.75 15.72
CA ASP A 278 -0.69 -9.86 15.23
C ASP A 278 -1.84 -10.64 14.57
N ARG A 279 -1.57 -11.87 14.10
CA ARG A 279 -2.56 -12.70 13.40
C ARG A 279 -3.83 -12.90 14.23
N GLN A 280 -3.70 -13.17 15.52
CA GLN A 280 -4.87 -13.38 16.37
C GLN A 280 -5.69 -12.09 16.54
N ILE A 281 -5.00 -10.95 16.68
CA ILE A 281 -5.64 -9.63 16.76
C ILE A 281 -6.42 -9.36 15.47
N VAL A 282 -5.83 -9.62 14.31
CA VAL A 282 -6.50 -9.44 13.01
C VAL A 282 -7.74 -10.32 12.90
N LYS A 283 -7.66 -11.60 13.29
CA LYS A 283 -8.83 -12.51 13.31
C LYS A 283 -9.95 -11.98 14.19
N ASP A 284 -9.61 -11.51 15.40
CA ASP A 284 -10.60 -11.02 16.35
C ASP A 284 -11.28 -9.73 15.85
N GLU A 285 -10.51 -8.81 15.24
CA GLU A 285 -11.06 -7.59 14.64
C GLU A 285 -11.96 -7.88 13.43
N ILE A 286 -11.58 -8.83 12.57
CA ILE A 286 -12.42 -9.28 11.45
C ILE A 286 -13.70 -9.93 11.96
N ALA A 287 -13.63 -10.80 12.97
CA ALA A 287 -14.80 -11.43 13.57
C ALA A 287 -15.78 -10.39 14.16
N LYS A 288 -15.27 -9.35 14.83
CA LYS A 288 -16.08 -8.21 15.30
C LYS A 288 -16.78 -7.50 14.13
N LYS A 289 -16.06 -7.25 13.04
CA LYS A 289 -16.63 -6.58 11.86
C LYS A 289 -17.69 -7.44 11.16
N ILE A 290 -17.54 -8.76 11.15
CA ILE A 290 -18.59 -9.70 10.69
C ILE A 290 -19.81 -9.64 11.61
N ALA A 291 -19.61 -9.70 12.94
CA ALA A 291 -20.70 -9.62 13.92
C ALA A 291 -21.48 -8.28 13.83
N GLN A 292 -20.77 -7.19 13.51
CA GLN A 292 -21.34 -5.86 13.23
C GLN A 292 -21.97 -5.73 11.84
N ARG A 293 -21.98 -6.80 11.03
CA ARG A 293 -22.50 -6.85 9.65
C ARG A 293 -21.80 -5.89 8.68
N VAL A 294 -20.56 -5.49 8.99
CA VAL A 294 -19.71 -4.75 8.04
C VAL A 294 -19.34 -5.68 6.87
N TYR A 295 -19.05 -6.94 7.18
CA TYR A 295 -18.81 -8.00 6.20
C TYR A 295 -19.83 -9.14 6.36
N PRO A 296 -20.18 -9.84 5.28
CA PRO A 296 -20.80 -11.15 5.40
C PRO A 296 -19.81 -12.16 6.01
N GLU A 297 -20.32 -13.26 6.54
CA GLU A 297 -19.47 -14.36 7.03
C GLU A 297 -18.55 -14.89 5.93
N LYS A 298 -19.09 -15.01 4.71
CA LYS A 298 -18.39 -15.45 3.50
C LYS A 298 -18.34 -14.34 2.46
N LEU A 299 -17.13 -13.94 2.05
CA LEU A 299 -16.96 -12.84 1.09
C LEU A 299 -17.28 -13.23 -0.36
N TRP A 300 -16.86 -14.43 -0.78
CA TRP A 300 -16.90 -14.88 -2.16
C TRP A 300 -17.85 -16.05 -2.38
N LYS A 301 -18.46 -16.12 -3.56
CA LYS A 301 -19.15 -17.33 -3.99
C LYS A 301 -18.11 -18.32 -4.53
N ASN A 302 -18.34 -19.61 -4.25
CA ASN A 302 -17.53 -20.69 -4.85
C ASN A 302 -17.84 -20.80 -6.33
#